data_AF-A0A6B1FH62-F1
#
_entry.id   AF-A0A6B1FH62-F1
#
_cell.length_a   1.000
_cell.length_b   1.000
_cell.length_c   1.000
_cell.angle_alpha   90.00
_cell.angle_beta   90.00
_cell.angle_gamma   90.00
#
_symmetry.space_group_name_H-M   'P 1'
#
loop_
_entity.id
_entity.type
_entity.pdbx_description
1 polymer ?
#
loop_
_entity_poly.entity_id
_entity_poly.type
_entity_poly.pdbx_seq_one_letter_code
_entity_poly.pdbx_strand_id
1 'polypeptide(L)'
;MLTGPIPPELGNLAGLETLRLHANDLTGPIPSELGTLAGLETLWLHDNDLSGPVPPEFGAMPRLRQLYLGSNPSLAGTLPSRLTALTRLDELLAGDTGLCAPADADFQAWLEGVYRVRIARCAAGEQPAAYLTQAVQSREFPVPLVAGEKALLRVFPTALKETGEGIPLVRARFYRDGVETHQVDIPGKSTPIPTAVDEGDLAKSAQAEIPGSVVQDGLEMVVEIDPDSTLDLELGVARRIPEEGRLALEVKDMPLLDLTLIPFIWSHTQDSAIVDLIEEMADEQEDHEMFGELHLLPVGEIQVTAHEPVVSSTNSVIGLLHQTIAIRVMEGGTWHYQGLMSHPVTSARGVAFAPGRSSVSVPDAGTIAHELGHNFNLRHAPCGDPAALDPFYPQSDGSIGAWGYDFRDGGRLVPPSAKDLMSYCRRNRWISDYGFTSALRFRGADADSVALPHRGSSQSLLLWGGIDANGLPFLEPAFVVDAPPALPNAAGEYRLVGTTSDGAELFSLSFGMPVVLDGDGSSGFAFVLPAQSSWEVGLASITLSGPGGSVTLDGDTSAPMTILRDPRTGRVRGMIRDVPPTARGEADAAGWISSGGSVTVLFSRGIPDVEAWRR
;
A
#
# COMPACT_ATOMS: atom_id res chain seq x y z
N MET A 1 -20.76 -1.25 27.33
CA MET A 1 -20.46 0.18 27.37
C MET A 1 -19.93 0.48 28.75
N LEU A 2 -18.62 0.71 28.86
CA LEU A 2 -17.96 1.19 30.07
C LEU A 2 -18.10 2.71 30.14
N THR A 3 -18.21 3.25 31.35
CA THR A 3 -18.34 4.69 31.60
C THR A 3 -17.36 5.15 32.69
N GLY A 4 -17.15 6.47 32.80
CA GLY A 4 -16.29 7.08 33.80
C GLY A 4 -14.82 7.15 33.37
N PRO A 5 -13.91 7.59 34.25
CA PRO A 5 -12.51 7.77 33.90
C PRO A 5 -11.74 6.46 33.80
N ILE A 6 -10.69 6.47 32.99
CA ILE A 6 -9.70 5.40 32.97
C ILE A 6 -8.98 5.39 34.33
N PRO A 7 -8.99 4.28 35.08
CA PRO A 7 -8.34 4.22 36.39
C PRO A 7 -6.81 4.33 36.25
N PRO A 8 -6.12 5.22 36.98
CA PRO A 8 -4.67 5.35 36.95
C PRO A 8 -3.96 4.06 37.41
N GLU A 9 -4.62 3.21 38.20
CA GLU A 9 -4.09 1.93 38.69
C GLU A 9 -3.75 0.95 37.57
N LEU A 10 -4.31 1.13 36.35
CA LEU A 10 -3.93 0.35 35.18
C LEU A 10 -2.44 0.50 34.83
N GLY A 11 -1.80 1.61 35.21
CA GLY A 11 -0.36 1.80 35.07
C GLY A 11 0.49 0.80 35.87
N ASN A 12 -0.09 0.12 36.88
CA ASN A 12 0.64 -0.86 37.68
C ASN A 12 0.78 -2.24 37.00
N LEU A 13 0.17 -2.44 35.83
CA LEU A 13 0.16 -3.72 35.12
C LEU A 13 1.44 -3.89 34.28
N ALA A 14 2.59 -4.06 34.92
CA ALA A 14 3.92 -4.04 34.27
C ALA A 14 4.12 -5.06 33.12
N GLY A 15 3.30 -6.11 33.04
CA GLY A 15 3.31 -7.11 31.95
C GLY A 15 2.28 -6.87 30.85
N LEU A 16 1.58 -5.73 30.85
CA LEU A 16 0.54 -5.44 29.87
C LEU A 16 1.16 -5.06 28.52
N GLU A 17 0.82 -5.83 27.48
CA GLU A 17 1.27 -5.60 26.09
C GLU A 17 0.19 -4.95 25.23
N THR A 18 -1.08 -5.18 25.55
CA THR A 18 -2.23 -4.66 24.80
C THR A 18 -3.31 -4.12 25.73
N LEU A 19 -3.70 -2.85 25.53
CA LEU A 19 -4.81 -2.20 26.19
C LEU A 19 -5.79 -1.64 25.15
N ARG A 20 -6.98 -2.24 25.06
CA ARG A 20 -8.04 -1.83 24.14
C ARG A 20 -9.27 -1.37 24.94
N LEU A 21 -9.51 -0.06 24.95
CA LEU A 21 -10.65 0.57 25.63
C LEU A 21 -11.55 1.35 24.66
N HIS A 22 -11.29 1.25 23.34
CA HIS A 22 -12.09 1.89 22.30
C HIS A 22 -13.57 1.51 22.31
N ALA A 23 -14.41 2.35 21.68
CA ALA A 23 -15.85 2.18 21.54
C ALA A 23 -16.58 2.00 22.88
N ASN A 24 -16.34 2.94 23.81
CA ASN A 24 -17.01 3.03 25.10
C ASN A 24 -17.42 4.49 25.38
N ASP A 25 -18.01 4.73 26.55
CA ASP A 25 -18.43 6.05 27.01
C ASP A 25 -17.48 6.55 28.13
N LEU A 26 -16.17 6.25 28.02
CA LEU A 26 -15.18 6.67 29.01
C LEU A 26 -14.97 8.18 28.92
N THR A 27 -14.78 8.83 30.08
CA THR A 27 -14.72 10.29 30.19
C THR A 27 -13.50 10.76 30.98
N GLY A 28 -13.22 12.06 31.00
CA GLY A 28 -12.11 12.62 31.78
C GLY A 28 -10.74 12.42 31.11
N PRO A 29 -9.63 12.75 31.81
CA PRO A 29 -8.30 12.75 31.21
C PRO A 29 -7.70 11.35 31.04
N ILE A 30 -6.79 11.23 30.06
CA ILE A 30 -5.91 10.05 29.94
C ILE A 30 -4.90 10.08 31.11
N PRO A 31 -4.85 9.03 31.97
CA PRO A 31 -3.93 9.01 33.10
C PRO A 31 -2.47 8.95 32.64
N SER A 32 -1.63 9.83 33.21
CA SER A 32 -0.18 9.84 32.96
C SER A 32 0.51 8.54 33.36
N GLU A 33 -0.09 7.81 34.32
CA GLU A 33 0.37 6.55 34.87
C GLU A 33 0.44 5.44 33.82
N LEU A 34 -0.36 5.52 32.74
CA LEU A 34 -0.25 4.57 31.61
C LEU A 34 1.12 4.65 30.93
N GLY A 35 1.81 5.79 30.99
CA GLY A 35 3.17 5.95 30.46
C GLY A 35 4.25 5.13 31.20
N THR A 36 3.90 4.50 32.33
CA THR A 36 4.81 3.58 33.06
C THR A 36 4.83 2.16 32.48
N LEU A 37 3.91 1.84 31.56
CA LEU A 37 3.76 0.52 30.95
C LEU A 37 4.82 0.28 29.85
N ALA A 38 6.06 0.03 30.25
CA ALA A 38 7.18 -0.18 29.33
C ALA A 38 7.03 -1.39 28.38
N GLY A 39 6.14 -2.33 28.72
CA GLY A 39 5.79 -3.49 27.90
C GLY A 39 4.71 -3.24 26.85
N LEU A 40 4.00 -2.11 26.91
CA LEU A 40 2.79 -1.88 26.10
C LEU A 40 3.16 -1.64 24.63
N GLU A 41 2.53 -2.40 23.75
CA GLU A 41 2.68 -2.32 22.29
C GLU A 41 1.45 -1.67 21.65
N THR A 42 0.27 -1.88 22.23
CA THR A 42 -1.01 -1.45 21.66
C THR A 42 -1.82 -0.65 22.69
N LEU A 43 -2.14 0.61 22.36
CA LEU A 43 -3.03 1.46 23.17
C LEU A 43 -4.15 2.05 22.30
N TRP A 44 -5.37 1.52 22.46
CA TRP A 44 -6.55 1.98 21.72
C TRP A 44 -7.56 2.63 22.66
N LEU A 45 -7.71 3.95 22.52
CA LEU A 45 -8.61 4.80 23.31
C LEU A 45 -9.62 5.57 22.45
N HIS A 46 -9.68 5.31 21.13
CA HIS A 46 -10.58 5.99 20.21
C HIS A 46 -12.06 5.70 20.49
N ASP A 47 -12.97 6.50 19.94
CA ASP A 47 -14.43 6.38 20.13
C ASP A 47 -14.81 6.35 21.63
N ASN A 48 -14.47 7.43 22.34
CA ASN A 48 -14.81 7.71 23.73
C ASN A 48 -15.06 9.22 23.92
N ASP A 49 -15.30 9.67 25.15
CA ASP A 49 -15.46 11.08 25.53
C ASP A 49 -14.28 11.57 26.41
N LEU A 50 -13.06 11.09 26.12
CA LEU A 50 -11.86 11.48 26.84
C LEU A 50 -11.52 12.95 26.57
N SER A 51 -10.88 13.59 27.54
CA SER A 51 -10.64 15.05 27.53
C SER A 51 -9.22 15.45 27.91
N GLY A 52 -8.82 16.66 27.52
CA GLY A 52 -7.50 17.20 27.85
C GLY A 52 -6.38 16.75 26.91
N PRO A 53 -5.11 16.98 27.28
CA PRO A 53 -3.96 16.69 26.42
C PRO A 53 -3.48 15.24 26.52
N VAL A 54 -2.66 14.82 25.55
CA VAL A 54 -1.90 13.55 25.64
C VAL A 54 -0.78 13.71 26.67
N PRO A 55 -0.65 12.78 27.66
CA PRO A 55 0.42 12.85 28.65
C PRO A 55 1.82 12.73 28.02
N PRO A 56 2.78 13.62 28.36
CA PRO A 56 4.16 13.52 27.87
C PRO A 56 4.88 12.24 28.33
N GLU A 57 4.39 11.58 29.37
CA GLU A 57 4.86 10.28 29.87
C GLU A 57 4.72 9.17 28.81
N PHE A 58 3.85 9.34 27.81
CA PHE A 58 3.70 8.36 26.74
C PHE A 58 4.98 8.18 25.92
N GLY A 59 5.86 9.18 25.88
CA GLY A 59 7.19 9.07 25.28
C GLY A 59 8.13 8.08 25.99
N ALA A 60 7.76 7.58 27.18
CA ALA A 60 8.54 6.60 27.95
C ALA A 60 8.10 5.14 27.71
N MET A 61 7.28 4.87 26.68
CA MET A 61 6.81 3.53 26.31
C MET A 61 7.57 2.98 25.09
N PRO A 62 8.79 2.42 25.25
CA PRO A 62 9.70 2.11 24.14
C PRO A 62 9.22 0.98 23.21
N ARG A 63 8.15 0.27 23.58
CA ARG A 63 7.56 -0.81 22.78
C ARG A 63 6.26 -0.40 22.09
N LEU A 64 5.76 0.81 22.30
CA LEU A 64 4.48 1.23 21.73
C LEU A 64 4.57 1.27 20.21
N ARG A 65 3.65 0.54 19.57
CA ARG A 65 3.52 0.41 18.11
C ARG A 65 2.26 1.10 17.61
N GLN A 66 1.17 1.05 18.37
CA GLN A 66 -0.12 1.60 17.98
C GLN A 66 -0.67 2.53 19.07
N LEU A 67 -0.92 3.79 18.70
CA LEU A 67 -1.56 4.79 19.55
C LEU A 67 -2.78 5.38 18.84
N TYR A 68 -3.98 4.96 19.26
CA TYR A 68 -5.24 5.45 18.70
C TYR A 68 -6.02 6.26 19.72
N LEU A 69 -6.27 7.51 19.37
CA LEU A 69 -6.91 8.54 20.19
C LEU A 69 -8.09 9.21 19.48
N GLY A 70 -8.35 8.86 18.21
CA GLY A 70 -9.35 9.51 17.38
C GLY A 70 -10.77 9.46 17.93
N SER A 71 -11.67 10.26 17.37
CA SER A 71 -13.09 10.32 17.79
C SER A 71 -13.25 10.54 19.31
N ASN A 72 -12.43 11.44 19.87
CA ASN A 72 -12.55 11.92 21.24
C ASN A 72 -12.66 13.46 21.17
N PRO A 73 -13.89 14.01 21.06
CA PRO A 73 -14.08 15.42 20.71
C PRO A 73 -13.55 16.39 21.77
N SER A 74 -13.36 15.92 23.00
CA SER A 74 -12.84 16.73 24.12
C SER A 74 -11.32 16.60 24.33
N LEU A 75 -10.63 15.68 23.63
CA LEU A 75 -9.16 15.65 23.61
C LEU A 75 -8.65 16.86 22.83
N ALA A 76 -7.70 17.60 23.41
CA ALA A 76 -7.21 18.82 22.79
C ALA A 76 -5.79 19.17 23.20
N GLY A 77 -5.11 19.92 22.32
CA GLY A 77 -3.78 20.47 22.57
C GLY A 77 -2.68 19.88 21.69
N THR A 78 -1.50 20.49 21.77
CA THR A 78 -0.33 20.05 21.02
C THR A 78 0.20 18.73 21.54
N LEU A 79 0.50 17.79 20.64
CA LEU A 79 1.16 16.53 20.99
C LEU A 79 2.54 16.82 21.62
N PRO A 80 2.89 16.17 22.75
CA PRO A 80 4.12 16.46 23.46
C PRO A 80 5.34 16.01 22.65
N SER A 81 6.38 16.84 22.57
CA SER A 81 7.62 16.53 21.83
C SER A 81 8.31 15.25 22.30
N ARG A 82 8.06 14.81 23.54
CA ARG A 82 8.54 13.52 24.07
C ARG A 82 8.06 12.31 23.27
N LEU A 83 6.97 12.40 22.51
CA LEU A 83 6.52 11.29 21.66
C LEU A 83 7.54 10.93 20.57
N THR A 84 8.43 11.85 20.19
CA THR A 84 9.53 11.55 19.25
C THR A 84 10.49 10.46 19.74
N ALA A 85 10.48 10.14 21.04
CA ALA A 85 11.24 9.01 21.60
C ALA A 85 10.65 7.64 21.24
N LEU A 86 9.42 7.59 20.69
CA LEU A 86 8.75 6.36 20.27
C LEU A 86 9.25 5.92 18.88
N THR A 87 10.45 5.34 18.85
CA THR A 87 11.12 4.91 17.60
C THR A 87 10.53 3.63 17.00
N ARG A 88 9.50 3.04 17.61
CA ARG A 88 8.80 1.83 17.15
C ARG A 88 7.32 2.08 16.84
N LEU A 89 6.87 3.33 16.89
CA LEU A 89 5.49 3.66 16.62
C LEU A 89 5.22 3.46 15.13
N ASP A 90 4.36 2.52 14.80
CA ASP A 90 3.92 2.28 13.42
C ASP A 90 2.67 3.11 13.12
N GLU A 91 1.81 3.36 14.11
CA GLU A 91 0.51 3.98 13.87
C GLU A 91 0.11 5.02 14.93
N LEU A 92 -0.27 6.21 14.47
CA LEU A 92 -0.79 7.32 15.28
C LEU A 92 -2.08 7.88 14.66
N LEU A 93 -3.22 7.54 15.24
CA LEU A 93 -4.53 7.97 14.73
C LEU A 93 -5.23 8.85 15.76
N ALA A 94 -5.42 10.12 15.43
CA ALA A 94 -5.96 11.14 16.33
C ALA A 94 -6.86 12.14 15.58
N GLY A 95 -7.46 11.71 14.45
CA GLY A 95 -8.50 12.47 13.76
C GLY A 95 -9.75 12.64 14.61
N ASP A 96 -10.59 13.63 14.30
CA ASP A 96 -11.80 13.94 15.06
C ASP A 96 -11.53 14.22 16.56
N THR A 97 -10.42 14.93 16.81
CA THR A 97 -10.03 15.47 18.13
C THR A 97 -9.58 16.92 17.96
N GLY A 98 -9.43 17.66 19.06
CA GLY A 98 -8.70 18.93 19.09
C GLY A 98 -7.18 18.77 19.25
N LEU A 99 -6.63 17.56 19.10
CA LEU A 99 -5.19 17.32 19.17
C LEU A 99 -4.51 17.76 17.88
N CYS A 100 -3.25 18.15 17.99
CA CYS A 100 -2.50 18.59 16.82
C CYS A 100 -1.01 18.28 16.90
N ALA A 101 -0.39 18.02 15.75
CA ALA A 101 1.05 17.84 15.62
C ALA A 101 1.77 19.21 15.57
N PRO A 102 2.78 19.46 16.42
CA PRO A 102 3.57 20.69 16.35
C PRO A 102 4.33 20.78 15.03
N ALA A 103 4.53 22.01 14.53
CA ALA A 103 5.28 22.30 13.29
C ALA A 103 6.81 22.14 13.42
N ASP A 104 7.29 21.65 14.57
CA ASP A 104 8.70 21.38 14.83
C ASP A 104 9.28 20.38 13.82
N ALA A 105 10.45 20.67 13.25
CA ALA A 105 11.07 19.87 12.21
C ALA A 105 11.40 18.44 12.66
N ASP A 106 11.89 18.26 13.90
CA ASP A 106 12.20 16.95 14.46
C ASP A 106 10.91 16.14 14.68
N PHE A 107 9.83 16.81 15.09
CA PHE A 107 8.53 16.18 15.25
C PHE A 107 7.92 15.75 13.92
N GLN A 108 8.00 16.61 12.89
CA GLN A 108 7.53 16.26 11.55
C GLN A 108 8.35 15.12 10.97
N ALA A 109 9.68 15.16 11.08
CA ALA A 109 10.56 14.06 10.65
C ALA A 109 10.24 12.74 11.37
N TRP A 110 9.92 12.79 12.67
CA TRP A 110 9.44 11.62 13.40
C TRP A 110 8.11 11.11 12.85
N LEU A 111 7.12 11.97 12.60
CA LEU A 111 5.84 11.57 12.01
C LEU A 111 5.96 10.96 10.62
N GLU A 112 6.93 11.40 9.82
CA GLU A 112 7.21 10.82 8.50
C GLU A 112 7.66 9.36 8.60
N GLY A 113 8.39 9.00 9.66
CA GLY A 113 8.79 7.63 9.95
C GLY A 113 7.68 6.76 10.54
N VAL A 114 6.57 7.35 10.98
CA VAL A 114 5.41 6.60 11.47
C VAL A 114 4.58 6.14 10.27
N TYR A 115 4.48 4.82 10.10
CA TYR A 115 3.88 4.20 8.93
C TYR A 115 2.46 4.71 8.62
N ARG A 116 1.57 4.81 9.61
CA ARG A 116 0.19 5.26 9.44
C ARG A 116 -0.16 6.38 10.42
N VAL A 117 -0.37 7.59 9.91
CA VAL A 117 -0.68 8.77 10.74
C VAL A 117 -1.89 9.50 10.20
N ARG A 118 -2.83 9.84 11.10
CA ARG A 118 -3.88 10.82 10.87
C ARG A 118 -3.96 11.77 12.05
N ILE A 119 -3.35 12.94 11.92
CA ILE A 119 -3.32 14.01 12.92
C ILE A 119 -3.31 15.36 12.19
N ALA A 120 -4.11 16.32 12.66
CA ALA A 120 -4.06 17.67 12.13
C ALA A 120 -2.76 18.36 12.56
N ARG A 121 -2.23 19.29 11.75
CA ARG A 121 -1.14 20.17 12.22
C ARG A 121 -1.69 21.21 13.19
N CYS A 122 -0.89 21.59 14.18
CA CYS A 122 -1.29 22.67 15.08
C CYS A 122 -1.53 23.94 14.29
N ALA A 123 -2.66 24.58 14.55
CA ALA A 123 -3.06 25.79 13.86
C ALA A 123 -1.95 26.84 13.99
N ALA A 124 -1.35 27.21 12.87
CA ALA A 124 -0.68 28.48 12.69
C ALA A 124 -1.70 29.43 12.02
N GLY A 125 -2.82 29.71 12.69
CA GLY A 125 -3.97 30.34 12.03
C GLY A 125 -4.62 29.44 10.97
N GLU A 126 -5.59 29.97 10.22
CA GLU A 126 -6.20 29.27 9.09
C GLU A 126 -5.11 28.75 8.12
N GLN A 127 -5.26 27.49 7.69
CA GLN A 127 -4.47 26.87 6.61
C GLN A 127 -4.39 27.82 5.40
N PRO A 128 -3.28 27.80 4.62
CA PRO A 128 -3.13 28.70 3.50
C PRO A 128 -4.34 28.57 2.57
N ALA A 129 -4.97 29.70 2.26
CA ALA A 129 -6.04 29.78 1.27
C ALA A 129 -5.52 29.54 -0.16
N ALA A 130 -4.36 28.88 -0.29
CA ALA A 130 -3.79 28.38 -1.52
C ALA A 130 -3.09 27.04 -1.26
N TYR A 131 -3.34 26.03 -2.08
CA TYR A 131 -2.67 24.74 -2.01
C TYR A 131 -2.56 24.10 -3.39
N LEU A 132 -1.71 23.08 -3.50
CA LEU A 132 -1.61 22.21 -4.67
C LEU A 132 -2.42 20.93 -4.43
N THR A 133 -3.08 20.43 -5.46
CA THR A 133 -3.84 19.17 -5.43
C THR A 133 -3.39 18.25 -6.54
N GLN A 134 -3.03 17.02 -6.20
CA GLN A 134 -2.85 15.91 -7.15
C GLN A 134 -4.11 15.05 -7.14
N ALA A 135 -4.02 13.80 -6.68
CA ALA A 135 -5.20 12.96 -6.49
C ALA A 135 -6.11 13.54 -5.39
N VAL A 136 -5.54 13.90 -4.24
CA VAL A 136 -6.30 14.40 -3.09
C VAL A 136 -5.49 15.44 -2.33
N GLN A 137 -6.17 16.45 -1.79
CA GLN A 137 -5.58 17.40 -0.86
C GLN A 137 -6.58 17.65 0.27
N SER A 138 -6.12 17.55 1.50
CA SER A 138 -6.93 17.84 2.68
C SER A 138 -6.39 19.07 3.39
N ARG A 139 -7.30 19.99 3.74
CA ARG A 139 -6.96 21.19 4.51
C ARG A 139 -6.69 20.86 5.97
N GLU A 140 -7.27 19.80 6.50
CA GLU A 140 -7.09 19.43 7.90
C GLU A 140 -5.89 18.50 8.08
N PHE A 141 -5.76 17.53 7.18
CA PHE A 141 -4.72 16.51 7.19
C PHE A 141 -3.78 16.74 6.01
N PRO A 142 -2.51 17.11 6.22
CA PRO A 142 -1.58 17.32 5.12
C PRO A 142 -1.43 16.06 4.27
N VAL A 143 -1.56 16.23 2.96
CA VAL A 143 -1.25 15.19 1.96
C VAL A 143 0.02 15.62 1.23
N PRO A 144 1.11 14.83 1.32
CA PRO A 144 2.32 15.12 0.55
C PRO A 144 2.08 14.95 -0.95
N LEU A 145 2.73 15.79 -1.75
CA LEU A 145 2.73 15.69 -3.21
C LEU A 145 3.77 14.67 -3.67
N VAL A 146 3.52 14.01 -4.79
CA VAL A 146 4.49 13.17 -5.50
C VAL A 146 5.31 14.04 -6.45
N ALA A 147 6.64 13.94 -6.38
CA ALA A 147 7.53 14.67 -7.27
C ALA A 147 7.34 14.23 -8.74
N GLY A 148 7.51 15.15 -9.69
CA GLY A 148 7.36 14.86 -11.12
C GLY A 148 5.92 14.81 -11.62
N GLU A 149 4.94 14.75 -10.72
CA GLU A 149 3.51 14.72 -11.04
C GLU A 149 2.91 16.14 -11.11
N LYS A 150 2.04 16.37 -12.09
CA LYS A 150 1.33 17.65 -12.24
C LYS A 150 0.40 17.90 -11.05
N ALA A 151 0.20 19.16 -10.68
CA ALA A 151 -0.71 19.54 -9.61
C ALA A 151 -1.59 20.72 -9.98
N LEU A 152 -2.81 20.77 -9.44
CA LEU A 152 -3.71 21.91 -9.58
C LEU A 152 -3.42 22.88 -8.44
N LEU A 153 -2.91 24.07 -8.76
CA LEU A 153 -2.93 25.18 -7.82
C LEU A 153 -4.36 25.68 -7.67
N ARG A 154 -4.86 25.68 -6.44
CA ARG A 154 -6.11 26.34 -6.06
C ARG A 154 -5.80 27.47 -5.10
N VAL A 155 -6.26 28.67 -5.44
CA VAL A 155 -6.18 29.87 -4.60
C VAL A 155 -7.61 30.34 -4.33
N PHE A 156 -7.93 30.58 -3.06
CA PHE A 156 -9.25 30.91 -2.54
C PHE A 156 -9.23 32.31 -1.93
N PRO A 157 -9.36 33.38 -2.72
CA PRO A 157 -9.59 34.70 -2.16
C PRO A 157 -10.91 34.67 -1.38
N THR A 158 -10.87 35.15 -0.14
CA THR A 158 -12.07 35.35 0.69
C THR A 158 -12.19 36.82 1.08
N ALA A 159 -13.41 37.31 1.23
CA ALA A 159 -13.71 38.67 1.67
C ALA A 159 -14.42 38.67 3.03
N LEU A 160 -14.28 39.75 3.80
CA LEU A 160 -14.93 39.90 5.11
C LEU A 160 -16.46 40.07 5.02
N LYS A 161 -16.96 40.49 3.85
CA LYS A 161 -18.37 40.74 3.57
C LYS A 161 -18.69 40.34 2.14
N GLU A 162 -19.96 40.08 1.85
CA GLU A 162 -20.42 39.84 0.47
C GLU A 162 -19.99 40.96 -0.46
N THR A 163 -19.53 40.60 -1.65
CA THR A 163 -19.03 41.54 -2.65
C THR A 163 -19.64 41.26 -4.02
N GLY A 164 -19.74 42.30 -4.84
CA GLY A 164 -20.03 42.19 -6.28
C GLY A 164 -18.75 42.14 -7.13
N GLU A 165 -17.58 42.31 -6.50
CA GLU A 165 -16.28 42.28 -7.17
C GLU A 165 -15.92 40.87 -7.60
N GLY A 166 -15.33 40.77 -8.79
CA GLY A 166 -14.81 39.52 -9.32
C GLY A 166 -13.53 39.07 -8.60
N ILE A 167 -13.24 37.77 -8.66
CA ILE A 167 -11.92 37.24 -8.30
C ILE A 167 -10.85 37.98 -9.12
N PRO A 168 -9.86 38.63 -8.48
CA PRO A 168 -8.87 39.45 -9.18
C PRO A 168 -7.82 38.57 -9.88
N LEU A 169 -6.89 39.22 -10.60
CA LEU A 169 -5.65 38.56 -11.05
C LEU A 169 -4.92 37.97 -9.84
N VAL A 170 -4.41 36.74 -9.98
CA VAL A 170 -3.56 36.09 -8.98
C VAL A 170 -2.23 35.74 -9.63
N ARG A 171 -1.10 36.05 -8.98
CA ARG A 171 0.24 35.66 -9.42
C ARG A 171 0.83 34.68 -8.43
N ALA A 172 1.15 33.48 -8.88
CA ALA A 172 1.86 32.49 -8.07
C ALA A 172 3.30 32.36 -8.56
N ARG A 173 4.24 32.38 -7.61
CA ARG A 173 5.68 32.19 -7.83
C ARG A 173 6.14 31.01 -7.02
N PHE A 174 6.89 30.12 -7.65
CA PHE A 174 7.45 28.93 -7.05
C PHE A 174 8.96 29.04 -6.96
N TYR A 175 9.51 28.52 -5.87
CA TYR A 175 10.92 28.61 -5.54
C TYR A 175 11.47 27.25 -5.14
N ARG A 176 12.78 27.10 -5.33
CA ARG A 176 13.58 26.00 -4.79
C ARG A 176 14.95 26.54 -4.43
N ASP A 177 15.46 26.18 -3.25
CA ASP A 177 16.77 26.65 -2.76
C ASP A 177 16.96 28.18 -2.84
N GLY A 178 15.90 28.93 -2.54
CA GLY A 178 15.95 30.40 -2.61
C GLY A 178 15.66 31.01 -3.99
N VAL A 179 15.74 30.24 -5.08
CA VAL A 179 15.65 30.71 -6.47
C VAL A 179 14.25 30.53 -7.04
N GLU A 180 13.71 31.54 -7.74
CA GLU A 180 12.43 31.44 -8.45
C GLU A 180 12.58 30.49 -9.64
N THR A 181 11.79 29.41 -9.67
CA THR A 181 11.84 28.39 -10.72
C THR A 181 10.66 28.46 -11.68
N HIS A 182 9.54 29.04 -11.25
CA HIS A 182 8.32 29.13 -12.07
C HIS A 182 7.43 30.29 -11.60
N GLN A 183 6.73 30.90 -12.54
CA GLN A 183 5.70 31.91 -12.27
C GLN A 183 4.48 31.63 -13.16
N VAL A 184 3.29 31.75 -12.59
CA VAL A 184 2.02 31.70 -13.32
C VAL A 184 1.12 32.86 -12.91
N ASP A 185 0.59 33.56 -13.92
CA ASP A 185 -0.43 34.60 -13.75
C ASP A 185 -1.79 33.98 -14.10
N ILE A 186 -2.67 33.91 -13.10
CA ILE A 186 -4.03 33.38 -13.21
C ILE A 186 -4.98 34.54 -13.49
N PRO A 187 -5.65 34.58 -14.66
CA PRO A 187 -6.56 35.65 -15.00
C PRO A 187 -7.71 35.80 -14.00
N GLY A 188 -8.10 37.04 -13.74
CA GLY A 188 -9.28 37.34 -12.93
C GLY A 188 -10.58 36.81 -13.56
N LYS A 189 -11.59 36.61 -12.73
CA LYS A 189 -12.92 36.10 -13.11
C LYS A 189 -14.00 37.06 -12.64
N SER A 190 -15.14 37.05 -13.32
CA SER A 190 -16.32 37.82 -12.89
C SER A 190 -17.06 37.21 -11.70
N THR A 191 -16.68 36.02 -11.23
CA THR A 191 -17.30 35.37 -10.07
C THR A 191 -17.09 36.22 -8.81
N PRO A 192 -18.15 36.52 -8.05
CA PRO A 192 -18.03 37.20 -6.76
C PRO A 192 -17.07 36.50 -5.80
N ILE A 193 -16.26 37.27 -5.08
CA ILE A 193 -15.36 36.73 -4.04
C ILE A 193 -16.22 36.22 -2.86
N PRO A 194 -16.08 34.95 -2.44
CA PRO A 194 -16.86 34.38 -1.35
C PRO A 194 -16.39 34.88 0.03
N THR A 195 -17.23 34.74 1.05
CA THR A 195 -16.87 35.06 2.45
C THR A 195 -16.19 33.91 3.19
N ALA A 196 -16.14 32.73 2.57
CA ALA A 196 -15.49 31.53 3.08
C ALA A 196 -14.92 30.71 1.93
N VAL A 197 -13.94 29.86 2.24
CA VAL A 197 -13.38 28.92 1.27
C VAL A 197 -14.47 27.97 0.78
N ASP A 198 -14.66 27.87 -0.53
CA ASP A 198 -15.57 26.93 -1.19
C ASP A 198 -14.78 26.02 -2.13
N GLU A 199 -14.42 24.84 -1.62
CA GLU A 199 -13.65 23.85 -2.38
C GLU A 199 -14.52 23.17 -3.44
N GLY A 200 -15.84 23.21 -3.34
CA GLY A 200 -16.75 22.50 -4.24
C GLY A 200 -17.02 23.19 -5.58
N ASP A 201 -16.51 24.40 -5.79
CA ASP A 201 -16.74 25.18 -6.99
C ASP A 201 -15.46 25.78 -7.58
N LEU A 202 -15.02 25.28 -8.74
CA LEU A 202 -13.85 25.78 -9.46
C LEU A 202 -14.02 27.23 -9.95
N ALA A 203 -15.24 27.77 -10.00
CA ALA A 203 -15.49 29.16 -10.36
C ALA A 203 -15.18 30.11 -9.20
N LYS A 204 -15.18 29.63 -7.95
CA LYS A 204 -14.95 30.40 -6.72
C LYS A 204 -13.50 30.37 -6.22
N SER A 205 -12.61 29.74 -6.97
CA SER A 205 -11.16 29.80 -6.78
C SER A 205 -10.48 30.37 -8.04
N ALA A 206 -9.29 30.93 -7.89
CA ALA A 206 -8.33 31.07 -8.98
C ALA A 206 -7.54 29.75 -9.08
N GLN A 207 -7.33 29.25 -10.30
CA GLN A 207 -6.64 27.98 -10.51
C GLN A 207 -5.70 28.00 -11.71
N ALA A 208 -4.62 27.23 -11.58
CA ALA A 208 -3.71 26.93 -12.68
C ALA A 208 -3.16 25.52 -12.52
N GLU A 209 -2.94 24.85 -13.63
CA GLU A 209 -2.14 23.62 -13.64
C GLU A 209 -0.67 23.97 -13.51
N ILE A 210 -0.01 23.31 -12.56
CA ILE A 210 1.42 23.42 -12.30
C ILE A 210 2.08 22.15 -12.86
N PRO A 211 3.03 22.27 -13.79
CA PRO A 211 3.65 21.12 -14.41
C PRO A 211 4.51 20.35 -13.39
N GLY A 212 4.58 19.03 -13.55
CA GLY A 212 5.35 18.17 -12.64
C GLY A 212 6.86 18.47 -12.59
N SER A 213 7.42 19.10 -13.63
CA SER A 213 8.79 19.62 -13.63
C SER A 213 9.04 20.73 -12.59
N VAL A 214 7.97 21.37 -12.10
CA VAL A 214 8.01 22.35 -11.01
C VAL A 214 7.75 21.67 -9.66
N VAL A 215 6.89 20.65 -9.62
CA VAL A 215 6.56 19.87 -8.42
C VAL A 215 7.72 18.93 -8.09
N GLN A 216 8.66 19.41 -7.28
CA GLN A 216 9.91 18.74 -6.95
C GLN A 216 10.21 18.91 -5.45
N ASP A 217 11.09 18.08 -4.88
CA ASP A 217 11.51 18.23 -3.49
C ASP A 217 12.10 19.64 -3.21
N GLY A 218 11.85 20.15 -2.00
CA GLY A 218 12.23 21.50 -1.57
C GLY A 218 11.39 22.63 -2.18
N LEU A 219 10.22 22.33 -2.76
CA LEU A 219 9.34 23.34 -3.36
C LEU A 219 8.77 24.30 -2.31
N GLU A 220 8.86 25.59 -2.59
CA GLU A 220 8.19 26.64 -1.85
C GLU A 220 7.31 27.48 -2.78
N MET A 221 6.26 28.10 -2.25
CA MET A 221 5.42 29.02 -3.03
C MET A 221 5.11 30.34 -2.32
N VAL A 222 4.88 31.36 -3.15
CA VAL A 222 4.30 32.65 -2.78
C VAL A 222 3.19 32.97 -3.78
N VAL A 223 2.02 33.33 -3.27
CA VAL A 223 0.87 33.75 -4.05
C VAL A 223 0.57 35.21 -3.73
N GLU A 224 0.49 36.04 -4.76
CA GLU A 224 0.09 37.44 -4.71
C GLU A 224 -1.33 37.55 -5.27
N ILE A 225 -2.25 38.11 -4.48
CA ILE A 225 -3.66 38.28 -4.86
C ILE A 225 -3.90 39.76 -5.14
N ASP A 226 -4.42 40.05 -6.33
CA ASP A 226 -4.60 41.41 -6.84
C ASP A 226 -3.30 42.24 -6.80
N PRO A 227 -2.23 41.80 -7.51
CA PRO A 227 -0.94 42.49 -7.51
C PRO A 227 -1.04 43.90 -8.11
N ASP A 228 -2.06 44.17 -8.91
CA ASP A 228 -2.32 45.49 -9.52
C ASP A 228 -3.14 46.42 -8.61
N SER A 229 -3.54 45.96 -7.41
CA SER A 229 -4.27 46.73 -6.41
C SER A 229 -5.61 47.31 -6.91
N THR A 230 -6.39 46.50 -7.62
CA THR A 230 -7.70 46.86 -8.20
C THR A 230 -8.87 46.79 -7.22
N LEU A 231 -8.79 45.95 -6.19
CA LEU A 231 -9.83 45.74 -5.18
C LEU A 231 -9.78 46.78 -4.05
N ASP A 232 -10.95 47.11 -3.51
CA ASP A 232 -11.10 47.90 -2.29
C ASP A 232 -10.50 47.17 -1.07
N LEU A 233 -9.68 47.88 -0.30
CA LEU A 233 -9.06 47.37 0.92
C LEU A 233 -10.10 47.03 2.00
N GLU A 234 -11.27 47.68 2.01
CA GLU A 234 -12.36 47.38 2.96
C GLU A 234 -12.99 46.00 2.76
N LEU A 235 -12.74 45.33 1.63
CA LEU A 235 -13.16 43.96 1.41
C LEU A 235 -12.37 42.96 2.27
N GLY A 236 -11.20 43.36 2.77
CA GLY A 236 -10.36 42.52 3.61
C GLY A 236 -9.81 41.27 2.91
N VAL A 237 -9.72 41.29 1.58
CA VAL A 237 -9.12 40.21 0.80
C VAL A 237 -7.61 40.19 1.05
N ALA A 238 -7.08 39.04 1.48
CA ALA A 238 -5.65 38.84 1.67
C ALA A 238 -4.90 39.16 0.36
N ARG A 239 -3.81 39.92 0.45
CA ARG A 239 -2.98 40.32 -0.72
C ARG A 239 -1.89 39.32 -1.04
N ARG A 240 -1.56 38.44 -0.09
CA ARG A 240 -0.42 37.54 -0.18
C ARG A 240 -0.64 36.28 0.64
N ILE A 241 -0.19 35.13 0.13
CA ILE A 241 -0.16 33.85 0.84
C ILE A 241 1.23 33.21 0.64
N PRO A 242 1.95 32.84 1.72
CA PRO A 242 1.67 33.22 3.11
C PRO A 242 1.79 34.75 3.28
N GLU A 243 1.34 35.31 4.40
CA GLU A 243 1.46 36.76 4.65
C GLU A 243 2.93 37.21 4.63
N GLU A 244 3.82 36.40 5.20
CA GLU A 244 5.27 36.63 5.22
C GLU A 244 6.03 35.36 4.82
N GLY A 245 7.27 35.52 4.32
CA GLY A 245 8.11 34.38 3.95
C GLY A 245 7.56 33.60 2.74
N ARG A 246 7.79 32.29 2.72
CA ARG A 246 7.33 31.38 1.67
C ARG A 246 6.67 30.17 2.30
N LEU A 247 5.67 29.61 1.62
CA LEU A 247 5.01 28.40 2.07
C LEU A 247 5.77 27.19 1.53
N ALA A 248 6.42 26.44 2.41
CA ALA A 248 7.02 25.15 2.05
C ALA A 248 5.92 24.14 1.73
N LEU A 249 6.09 23.42 0.63
CA LEU A 249 5.20 22.35 0.18
C LEU A 249 5.90 21.02 0.37
N GLU A 250 5.21 20.07 0.97
CA GLU A 250 5.76 18.74 1.20
C GLU A 250 5.67 17.95 -0.11
N VAL A 251 6.82 17.68 -0.74
CA VAL A 251 6.93 16.91 -1.97
C VAL A 251 7.83 15.71 -1.70
N LYS A 252 7.42 14.53 -2.14
CA LYS A 252 8.10 13.26 -1.90
C LYS A 252 8.48 12.64 -3.24
N ASP A 253 9.76 12.30 -3.35
CA ASP A 253 10.23 11.46 -4.45
C ASP A 253 9.84 10.02 -4.16
N MET A 254 9.24 9.36 -5.16
CA MET A 254 8.66 8.04 -5.00
C MET A 254 9.51 7.01 -5.73
N PRO A 255 9.78 5.83 -5.14
CA PRO A 255 10.51 4.78 -5.84
C PRO A 255 9.75 4.37 -7.12
N LEU A 256 10.52 3.97 -8.14
CA LEU A 256 10.00 3.36 -9.35
C LEU A 256 9.06 2.20 -9.00
N LEU A 257 7.86 2.20 -9.58
CA LEU A 257 7.01 1.02 -9.58
C LEU A 257 7.46 0.11 -10.72
N ASP A 258 8.38 -0.80 -10.43
CA ASP A 258 8.73 -1.89 -11.35
C ASP A 258 7.67 -3.01 -11.20
N LEU A 259 6.89 -3.20 -12.27
CA LEU A 259 5.73 -4.07 -12.33
C LEU A 259 5.90 -5.11 -13.44
N THR A 260 6.00 -6.38 -13.08
CA THR A 260 5.95 -7.49 -14.02
C THR A 260 4.52 -8.02 -14.15
N LEU A 261 3.99 -8.04 -15.36
CA LEU A 261 2.66 -8.56 -15.69
C LEU A 261 2.78 -10.00 -16.19
N ILE A 262 2.10 -10.95 -15.53
CA ILE A 262 2.10 -12.36 -15.94
C ILE A 262 0.81 -12.70 -16.70
N PRO A 263 0.88 -13.01 -18.01
CA PRO A 263 -0.26 -13.57 -18.72
C PRO A 263 -0.45 -15.03 -18.32
N PHE A 264 -1.49 -15.31 -17.54
CA PHE A 264 -1.87 -16.67 -17.24
C PHE A 264 -2.83 -17.22 -18.30
N ILE A 265 -2.44 -18.33 -18.92
CA ILE A 265 -3.28 -19.08 -19.85
C ILE A 265 -3.77 -20.34 -19.15
N TRP A 266 -5.08 -20.53 -19.10
CA TRP A 266 -5.64 -21.75 -18.53
C TRP A 266 -5.44 -22.92 -19.48
N SER A 267 -4.80 -23.99 -19.00
CA SER A 267 -4.51 -25.19 -19.80
C SER A 267 -5.74 -25.79 -20.49
N HIS A 268 -6.93 -25.66 -19.92
CA HIS A 268 -8.15 -26.27 -20.47
C HIS A 268 -8.87 -25.37 -21.48
N THR A 269 -8.58 -24.07 -21.54
CA THR A 269 -9.16 -23.13 -22.52
C THR A 269 -8.15 -22.03 -22.83
N GLN A 270 -7.68 -22.01 -24.06
CA GLN A 270 -6.56 -21.18 -24.50
C GLN A 270 -7.04 -19.85 -25.05
N ASP A 271 -7.50 -18.98 -24.15
CA ASP A 271 -7.69 -17.57 -24.48
C ASP A 271 -6.33 -16.86 -24.41
N SER A 272 -5.79 -16.53 -25.58
CA SER A 272 -4.50 -15.83 -25.73
C SER A 272 -4.66 -14.32 -25.83
N ALA A 273 -5.89 -13.77 -25.84
CA ALA A 273 -6.10 -12.32 -25.92
C ALA A 273 -5.45 -11.57 -24.74
N ILE A 274 -5.26 -12.25 -23.60
CA ILE A 274 -4.56 -11.68 -22.45
C ILE A 274 -3.07 -11.42 -22.72
N VAL A 275 -2.45 -12.18 -23.63
CA VAL A 275 -1.03 -12.00 -24.00
C VAL A 275 -0.88 -10.70 -24.78
N ASP A 276 -1.67 -10.54 -25.84
CA ASP A 276 -1.66 -9.33 -26.67
C ASP A 276 -1.95 -8.08 -25.83
N LEU A 277 -2.92 -8.15 -24.92
CA LEU A 277 -3.23 -7.04 -24.00
C LEU A 277 -2.05 -6.69 -23.09
N ILE A 278 -1.34 -7.68 -22.54
CA ILE A 278 -0.19 -7.42 -21.65
C ILE A 278 1.00 -6.86 -22.41
N GLU A 279 1.22 -7.31 -23.64
CA GLU A 279 2.23 -6.74 -24.53
C GLU A 279 1.90 -5.27 -24.82
N GLU A 280 0.65 -4.95 -25.16
CA GLU A 280 0.17 -3.57 -25.35
C GLU A 280 0.33 -2.72 -24.07
N MET A 281 -0.02 -3.27 -22.90
CA MET A 281 0.19 -2.61 -21.61
C MET A 281 1.65 -2.27 -21.34
N ALA A 282 2.59 -3.16 -21.69
CA ALA A 282 4.01 -2.92 -21.49
C ALA A 282 4.59 -1.91 -22.50
N ASP A 283 4.14 -1.95 -23.75
CA ASP A 283 4.57 -1.03 -24.80
C ASP A 283 4.01 0.39 -24.60
N GLU A 284 2.80 0.52 -24.08
CA GLU A 284 2.08 1.80 -23.88
C GLU A 284 1.94 2.19 -22.39
N GLN A 285 2.88 1.78 -21.54
CA GLN A 285 2.79 1.89 -20.07
C GLN A 285 2.40 3.27 -19.50
N GLU A 286 2.67 4.37 -20.19
CA GLU A 286 2.32 5.74 -19.74
C GLU A 286 0.86 6.11 -20.02
N ASP A 287 0.26 5.59 -21.10
CA ASP A 287 -1.04 6.03 -21.62
C ASP A 287 -2.09 4.91 -21.69
N HIS A 288 -1.71 3.66 -21.41
CA HIS A 288 -2.59 2.50 -21.55
C HIS A 288 -3.79 2.56 -20.59
N GLU A 289 -5.00 2.26 -21.09
CA GLU A 289 -6.26 2.41 -20.33
C GLU A 289 -6.31 1.60 -19.02
N MET A 290 -5.63 0.44 -18.99
CA MET A 290 -5.52 -0.43 -17.80
C MET A 290 -4.74 0.21 -16.65
N PHE A 291 -3.94 1.24 -16.94
CA PHE A 291 -3.24 2.03 -15.92
C PHE A 291 -3.93 3.36 -15.62
N GLY A 292 -5.09 3.62 -16.25
CA GLY A 292 -5.85 4.86 -16.11
C GLY A 292 -6.33 5.17 -14.68
N GLU A 293 -6.29 4.22 -13.73
CA GLU A 293 -6.56 4.45 -12.30
C GLU A 293 -5.29 4.47 -11.42
N LEU A 294 -4.08 4.25 -11.96
CA LEU A 294 -2.84 4.27 -11.17
C LEU A 294 -2.47 5.64 -10.63
N HIS A 295 -2.94 6.72 -11.26
CA HIS A 295 -2.79 8.10 -10.75
C HIS A 295 -3.47 8.33 -9.38
N LEU A 296 -4.32 7.39 -8.92
CA LEU A 296 -4.91 7.38 -7.58
C LEU A 296 -3.98 6.81 -6.51
N LEU A 297 -2.88 6.18 -6.91
CA LEU A 297 -1.86 5.67 -6.02
C LEU A 297 -0.65 6.60 -6.09
N PRO A 298 0.18 6.67 -5.04
CA PRO A 298 1.37 7.52 -5.02
C PRO A 298 2.49 6.88 -5.85
N VAL A 299 2.27 6.76 -7.16
CA VAL A 299 3.20 6.24 -8.17
C VAL A 299 3.73 7.44 -8.93
N GLY A 300 5.05 7.69 -8.85
CA GLY A 300 5.70 8.75 -9.61
C GLY A 300 6.13 8.26 -11.00
N GLU A 301 6.98 7.23 -11.01
CA GLU A 301 7.39 6.56 -12.26
C GLU A 301 6.97 5.08 -12.21
N ILE A 302 6.61 4.54 -13.37
CA ILE A 302 6.29 3.11 -13.56
C ILE A 302 7.16 2.53 -14.67
N GLN A 303 7.63 1.30 -14.44
CA GLN A 303 8.23 0.46 -15.48
C GLN A 303 7.48 -0.86 -15.51
N VAL A 304 6.97 -1.21 -16.70
CA VAL A 304 6.15 -2.40 -16.92
C VAL A 304 6.96 -3.40 -17.74
N THR A 305 7.01 -4.64 -17.25
CA THR A 305 7.60 -5.76 -17.97
C THR A 305 6.50 -6.78 -18.30
N ALA A 306 6.26 -7.01 -19.59
CA ALA A 306 5.47 -8.15 -20.04
C ALA A 306 6.26 -9.45 -19.80
N HIS A 307 5.72 -10.32 -18.95
CA HIS A 307 6.26 -11.66 -18.77
C HIS A 307 5.79 -12.56 -19.92
N GLU A 308 6.58 -13.59 -20.25
CA GLU A 308 6.13 -14.60 -21.22
C GLU A 308 4.88 -15.34 -20.69
N PRO A 309 3.98 -15.85 -21.55
CA PRO A 309 2.79 -16.53 -21.07
C PRO A 309 3.12 -17.74 -20.20
N VAL A 310 2.38 -17.86 -19.10
CA VAL A 310 2.48 -18.95 -18.14
C VAL A 310 1.22 -19.80 -18.23
N VAL A 311 1.39 -21.05 -18.63
CA VAL A 311 0.27 -21.99 -18.65
C VAL A 311 0.00 -22.54 -17.27
N SER A 312 -1.24 -22.44 -16.81
CA SER A 312 -1.66 -22.93 -15.49
C SER A 312 -2.74 -23.99 -15.58
N SER A 313 -2.66 -25.01 -14.72
CA SER A 313 -3.78 -25.94 -14.50
C SER A 313 -4.89 -25.36 -13.61
N THR A 314 -4.64 -24.24 -12.93
CA THR A 314 -5.65 -23.53 -12.14
C THR A 314 -6.11 -22.27 -12.87
N ASN A 315 -7.37 -21.92 -12.66
CA ASN A 315 -7.96 -20.63 -13.00
C ASN A 315 -8.71 -20.03 -11.80
N SER A 316 -8.44 -20.53 -10.59
CA SER A 316 -8.87 -19.91 -9.33
C SER A 316 -7.94 -18.75 -9.01
N VAL A 317 -8.50 -17.59 -8.62
CA VAL A 317 -7.72 -16.39 -8.35
C VAL A 317 -6.70 -16.59 -7.21
N ILE A 318 -7.06 -17.35 -6.16
CA ILE A 318 -6.15 -17.70 -5.05
C ILE A 318 -5.03 -18.63 -5.52
N GLY A 319 -5.38 -19.64 -6.33
CA GLY A 319 -4.38 -20.56 -6.89
C GLY A 319 -3.39 -19.83 -7.79
N LEU A 320 -3.87 -18.88 -8.58
CA LEU A 320 -3.03 -18.01 -9.40
C LEU A 320 -2.17 -17.09 -8.54
N LEU A 321 -2.70 -16.51 -7.45
CA LEU A 321 -1.91 -15.70 -6.52
C LEU A 321 -0.74 -16.47 -5.91
N HIS A 322 -0.97 -17.72 -5.52
CA HIS A 322 0.08 -18.61 -5.02
C HIS A 322 1.13 -18.94 -6.11
N GLN A 323 0.70 -19.08 -7.38
CA GLN A 323 1.63 -19.23 -8.49
C GLN A 323 2.41 -17.94 -8.77
N THR A 324 1.77 -16.76 -8.71
CA THR A 324 2.43 -15.46 -8.89
C THR A 324 3.58 -15.27 -7.90
N ILE A 325 3.36 -15.54 -6.60
CA ILE A 325 4.45 -15.43 -5.61
C ILE A 325 5.54 -16.48 -5.83
N ALA A 326 5.19 -17.71 -6.24
CA ALA A 326 6.16 -18.76 -6.55
C ALA A 326 7.03 -18.41 -7.77
N ILE A 327 6.43 -17.88 -8.84
CA ILE A 327 7.11 -17.39 -10.04
C ILE A 327 8.07 -16.27 -9.67
N ARG A 328 7.58 -15.26 -8.94
CA ARG A 328 8.40 -14.13 -8.49
C ARG A 328 9.64 -14.61 -7.73
N VAL A 329 9.50 -15.50 -6.75
CA VAL A 329 10.67 -15.96 -5.97
C VAL A 329 11.60 -16.87 -6.78
N MET A 330 11.07 -17.71 -7.67
CA MET A 330 11.89 -18.55 -8.57
C MET A 330 12.70 -17.73 -9.57
N GLU A 331 12.21 -16.57 -9.97
CA GLU A 331 12.88 -15.66 -10.90
C GLU A 331 13.75 -14.62 -10.20
N GLY A 332 13.77 -14.63 -8.86
CA GLY A 332 14.51 -13.65 -8.07
C GLY A 332 13.94 -12.24 -8.14
N GLY A 333 12.65 -12.10 -8.46
CA GLY A 333 11.95 -10.84 -8.55
C GLY A 333 11.82 -10.14 -7.19
N THR A 334 12.45 -8.97 -7.08
CA THR A 334 12.36 -8.12 -5.88
C THR A 334 11.19 -7.14 -5.92
N TRP A 335 10.59 -6.94 -7.09
CA TRP A 335 9.56 -5.95 -7.36
C TRP A 335 8.15 -6.55 -7.45
N HIS A 336 7.19 -5.80 -8.00
CA HIS A 336 5.77 -6.16 -8.01
C HIS A 336 5.45 -7.10 -9.16
N TYR A 337 4.67 -8.14 -8.89
CA TYR A 337 4.22 -9.12 -9.87
C TYR A 337 2.69 -9.18 -9.87
N GLN A 338 2.08 -8.83 -11.00
CA GLN A 338 0.63 -8.86 -11.18
C GLN A 338 0.28 -9.94 -12.20
N GLY A 339 -0.34 -11.02 -11.75
CA GLY A 339 -0.93 -12.02 -12.64
C GLY A 339 -2.22 -11.51 -13.25
N LEU A 340 -2.42 -11.77 -14.53
CA LEU A 340 -3.63 -11.42 -15.24
C LEU A 340 -4.18 -12.64 -16.00
N MET A 341 -5.50 -12.80 -15.95
CA MET A 341 -6.23 -13.82 -16.71
C MET A 341 -7.56 -13.23 -17.16
N SER A 342 -7.99 -13.51 -18.40
CA SER A 342 -9.23 -12.94 -18.94
C SER A 342 -10.44 -13.16 -18.02
N HIS A 343 -10.60 -14.36 -17.46
CA HIS A 343 -11.71 -14.71 -16.57
C HIS A 343 -11.32 -15.78 -15.53
N PRO A 344 -11.37 -15.49 -14.20
CA PRO A 344 -11.19 -16.49 -13.16
C PRO A 344 -12.46 -17.34 -12.95
N VAL A 345 -12.31 -18.49 -12.28
CA VAL A 345 -13.43 -19.37 -11.91
C VAL A 345 -14.08 -19.00 -10.57
N THR A 346 -13.38 -18.26 -9.71
CA THR A 346 -13.91 -17.76 -8.43
C THR A 346 -14.65 -16.43 -8.62
N SER A 347 -15.55 -16.08 -7.69
CA SER A 347 -16.35 -14.85 -7.74
C SER A 347 -15.58 -13.55 -7.52
N ALA A 348 -14.34 -13.62 -7.04
CA ALA A 348 -13.46 -12.45 -6.88
C ALA A 348 -12.79 -12.08 -8.22
N ARG A 349 -12.74 -10.77 -8.50
CA ARG A 349 -12.12 -10.22 -9.71
C ARG A 349 -10.61 -10.05 -9.58
N GLY A 350 -10.12 -9.94 -8.34
CA GLY A 350 -8.71 -9.88 -8.01
C GLY A 350 -8.51 -10.27 -6.55
N VAL A 351 -7.25 -10.57 -6.23
CA VAL A 351 -6.75 -10.78 -4.87
C VAL A 351 -5.27 -10.38 -4.82
N ALA A 352 -4.83 -9.91 -3.66
CA ALA A 352 -3.45 -9.52 -3.43
C ALA A 352 -2.99 -9.85 -2.01
N PHE A 353 -1.68 -9.98 -1.86
CA PHE A 353 -1.06 -9.96 -0.52
C PHE A 353 -1.01 -8.52 0.02
N ALA A 354 -1.24 -8.36 1.33
CA ALA A 354 -1.26 -7.07 2.02
C ALA A 354 -0.48 -7.07 3.35
N PRO A 355 0.60 -6.27 3.49
CA PRO A 355 1.38 -5.72 2.39
C PRO A 355 1.93 -6.86 1.52
N GLY A 356 2.32 -6.54 0.29
CA GLY A 356 2.78 -7.57 -0.63
C GLY A 356 3.42 -7.00 -1.88
N ARG A 357 3.93 -7.89 -2.72
CA ARG A 357 4.46 -7.57 -4.06
C ARG A 357 3.91 -8.53 -5.11
N SER A 358 2.77 -9.15 -4.80
CA SER A 358 2.15 -10.15 -5.66
C SER A 358 0.64 -10.02 -5.56
N SER A 359 0.02 -10.01 -6.73
CA SER A 359 -1.41 -9.81 -6.92
C SER A 359 -1.87 -10.57 -8.16
N VAL A 360 -3.17 -10.85 -8.26
CA VAL A 360 -3.79 -11.42 -9.46
C VAL A 360 -5.14 -10.75 -9.68
N SER A 361 -5.49 -10.49 -10.93
CA SER A 361 -6.83 -9.98 -11.28
C SER A 361 -7.24 -10.30 -12.70
N VAL A 362 -8.50 -10.05 -13.03
CA VAL A 362 -8.92 -9.78 -14.41
C VAL A 362 -8.33 -8.47 -14.92
N PRO A 363 -8.19 -8.28 -16.25
CA PRO A 363 -7.78 -7.00 -16.82
C PRO A 363 -8.89 -5.95 -16.67
N ASP A 364 -8.83 -5.19 -15.58
CA ASP A 364 -9.74 -4.09 -15.27
C ASP A 364 -8.96 -3.02 -14.50
N ALA A 365 -8.88 -1.81 -15.04
CA ALA A 365 -7.97 -0.76 -14.56
C ALA A 365 -8.06 -0.53 -13.05
N GLY A 366 -9.28 -0.37 -12.52
CA GLY A 366 -9.43 -0.16 -11.09
C GLY A 366 -9.45 -1.42 -10.24
N THR A 367 -9.58 -2.62 -10.81
CA THR A 367 -9.26 -3.85 -10.07
C THR A 367 -7.74 -3.93 -9.91
N ILE A 368 -6.96 -3.69 -10.97
CA ILE A 368 -5.49 -3.65 -10.90
C ILE A 368 -5.02 -2.59 -9.89
N ALA A 369 -5.56 -1.38 -9.93
CA ALA A 369 -5.22 -0.34 -8.96
C ALA A 369 -5.62 -0.71 -7.52
N HIS A 370 -6.76 -1.38 -7.32
CA HIS A 370 -7.18 -1.88 -6.01
C HIS A 370 -6.20 -2.93 -5.45
N GLU A 371 -5.84 -3.94 -6.26
CA GLU A 371 -4.91 -4.99 -5.86
C GLU A 371 -3.49 -4.45 -5.59
N LEU A 372 -3.04 -3.47 -6.38
CA LEU A 372 -1.78 -2.76 -6.10
C LEU A 372 -1.87 -1.92 -4.82
N GLY A 373 -3.05 -1.37 -4.50
CA GLY A 373 -3.31 -0.73 -3.22
C GLY A 373 -3.02 -1.65 -2.04
N HIS A 374 -3.44 -2.91 -2.11
CA HIS A 374 -3.09 -3.93 -1.09
C HIS A 374 -1.60 -4.20 -1.01
N ASN A 375 -0.90 -4.26 -2.15
CA ASN A 375 0.55 -4.35 -2.16
C ASN A 375 1.20 -3.15 -1.42
N PHE A 376 0.62 -1.96 -1.54
CA PHE A 376 1.01 -0.75 -0.80
C PHE A 376 0.43 -0.67 0.62
N ASN A 377 0.01 -1.81 1.16
CA ASN A 377 -0.51 -1.98 2.52
C ASN A 377 -1.81 -1.22 2.81
N LEU A 378 -2.63 -0.97 1.79
CA LEU A 378 -3.98 -0.47 1.98
C LEU A 378 -4.92 -1.61 2.38
N ARG A 379 -5.91 -1.28 3.19
CA ARG A 379 -6.98 -2.17 3.64
C ARG A 379 -8.32 -1.65 3.13
N HIS A 380 -9.35 -2.49 3.20
CA HIS A 380 -10.65 -2.14 2.65
C HIS A 380 -11.33 -0.97 3.36
N ALA A 381 -11.86 -0.03 2.57
CA ALA A 381 -12.68 1.06 3.05
C ALA A 381 -14.16 0.61 3.22
N PRO A 382 -14.93 1.17 4.17
CA PRO A 382 -16.30 0.75 4.46
C PRO A 382 -17.35 1.07 3.36
N CYS A 383 -17.41 0.30 2.27
CA CYS A 383 -18.55 0.38 1.32
C CYS A 383 -18.65 -0.87 0.45
N GLY A 384 -19.86 -1.43 0.32
CA GLY A 384 -20.13 -2.58 -0.56
C GLY A 384 -19.79 -3.94 0.04
N ASP A 385 -19.87 -4.05 1.37
CA ASP A 385 -19.64 -5.26 2.16
C ASP A 385 -18.29 -5.97 1.90
N PRO A 386 -17.15 -5.27 1.86
CA PRO A 386 -15.85 -5.91 1.71
C PRO A 386 -15.48 -6.71 2.97
N ALA A 387 -14.72 -7.78 2.78
CA ALA A 387 -14.10 -8.51 3.87
C ALA A 387 -12.98 -7.65 4.51
N ALA A 388 -12.56 -8.00 5.73
CA ALA A 388 -11.32 -7.45 6.34
C ALA A 388 -11.19 -5.90 6.30
N LEU A 389 -12.29 -5.19 6.59
CA LEU A 389 -12.33 -3.72 6.71
C LEU A 389 -11.13 -3.16 7.46
N ASP A 390 -10.65 -2.00 7.04
CA ASP A 390 -9.81 -1.15 7.87
C ASP A 390 -10.69 -0.57 8.99
N PRO A 391 -10.53 -1.04 10.24
CA PRO A 391 -11.34 -0.57 11.35
C PRO A 391 -11.07 0.90 11.69
N PHE A 392 -10.02 1.50 11.11
CA PHE A 392 -9.63 2.88 11.38
C PHE A 392 -9.83 3.81 10.19
N TYR A 393 -10.49 3.32 9.14
CA TYR A 393 -10.83 4.17 8.01
C TYR A 393 -11.74 5.32 8.50
N PRO A 394 -11.41 6.60 8.22
CA PRO A 394 -12.07 7.72 8.90
C PRO A 394 -13.55 7.89 8.55
N GLN A 395 -13.96 7.48 7.35
CA GLN A 395 -15.33 7.67 6.89
C GLN A 395 -16.11 6.36 6.96
N SER A 396 -17.07 6.27 7.87
CA SER A 396 -17.86 5.05 8.10
C SER A 396 -18.69 4.61 6.88
N ASP A 397 -18.90 5.48 5.90
CA ASP A 397 -19.59 5.19 4.64
C ASP A 397 -18.62 4.88 3.48
N GLY A 398 -17.31 4.82 3.75
CA GLY A 398 -16.28 4.54 2.77
C GLY A 398 -16.05 5.67 1.77
N SER A 399 -16.47 6.89 2.11
CA SER A 399 -16.19 8.08 1.31
C SER A 399 -14.75 8.55 1.46
N ILE A 400 -14.25 9.35 0.51
CA ILE A 400 -12.86 9.83 0.52
C ILE A 400 -12.60 10.97 1.53
N GLY A 401 -13.65 11.66 1.99
CA GLY A 401 -13.59 12.67 3.06
C GLY A 401 -12.90 14.00 2.70
N ALA A 402 -12.27 14.10 1.53
CA ALA A 402 -11.60 15.30 1.05
C ALA A 402 -11.89 15.55 -0.45
N TRP A 403 -11.70 16.77 -0.92
CA TRP A 403 -11.85 17.08 -2.35
C TRP A 403 -10.66 16.52 -3.13
N GLY A 404 -10.96 15.83 -4.22
CA GLY A 404 -9.97 15.40 -5.21
C GLY A 404 -10.05 16.20 -6.50
N TYR A 405 -9.07 15.99 -7.37
CA TYR A 405 -9.08 16.57 -8.72
C TYR A 405 -8.64 15.55 -9.76
N ASP A 406 -9.51 15.29 -10.73
CA ASP A 406 -9.25 14.39 -11.85
C ASP A 406 -8.86 15.22 -13.07
N PHE A 407 -7.59 15.16 -13.48
CA PHE A 407 -7.06 15.91 -14.61
C PHE A 407 -7.52 15.38 -15.98
N ARG A 408 -8.20 14.23 -16.04
CA ARG A 408 -8.70 13.66 -17.30
C ARG A 408 -9.90 14.46 -17.81
N ASP A 409 -10.20 14.31 -19.10
CA ASP A 409 -11.37 14.91 -19.77
C ASP A 409 -11.53 16.44 -19.56
N GLY A 410 -10.41 17.16 -19.41
CA GLY A 410 -10.40 18.61 -19.21
C GLY A 410 -10.52 19.07 -17.76
N GLY A 411 -10.39 18.17 -16.78
CA GLY A 411 -10.24 18.53 -15.38
C GLY A 411 -11.57 18.66 -14.63
N ARG A 412 -11.81 17.85 -13.59
CA ARG A 412 -13.02 17.93 -12.76
C ARG A 412 -12.74 17.70 -11.28
N LEU A 413 -13.52 18.34 -10.42
CA LEU A 413 -13.51 18.06 -8.99
C LEU A 413 -14.11 16.69 -8.70
N VAL A 414 -13.53 16.02 -7.70
CA VAL A 414 -14.07 14.80 -7.12
C VAL A 414 -14.59 15.14 -5.72
N PRO A 415 -15.89 14.94 -5.44
CA PRO A 415 -16.47 15.35 -4.18
C PRO A 415 -16.01 14.45 -3.02
N PRO A 416 -15.97 14.96 -1.77
CA PRO A 416 -15.65 14.18 -0.59
C PRO A 416 -16.52 12.92 -0.39
N SER A 417 -17.73 12.92 -0.96
CA SER A 417 -18.67 11.80 -0.93
C SER A 417 -18.38 10.69 -1.94
N ALA A 418 -17.41 10.88 -2.85
CA ALA A 418 -16.91 9.83 -3.73
C ALA A 418 -16.38 8.66 -2.90
N LYS A 419 -16.47 7.44 -3.44
CA LYS A 419 -16.12 6.23 -2.70
C LYS A 419 -14.65 5.89 -2.90
N ASP A 420 -14.03 5.39 -1.84
CA ASP A 420 -12.61 5.08 -1.85
C ASP A 420 -12.29 3.92 -2.82
N LEU A 421 -11.11 3.98 -3.44
CA LEU A 421 -10.55 2.96 -4.34
C LEU A 421 -10.56 1.58 -3.68
N MET A 422 -10.28 1.54 -2.37
CA MET A 422 -10.26 0.33 -1.56
C MET A 422 -11.64 -0.12 -1.08
N SER A 423 -12.72 0.42 -1.64
CA SER A 423 -14.09 -0.03 -1.36
C SER A 423 -14.68 -0.84 -2.52
N TYR A 424 -15.72 -1.62 -2.24
CA TYR A 424 -16.45 -2.38 -3.26
C TYR A 424 -17.57 -1.54 -3.93
N CYS A 425 -17.71 -0.27 -3.56
CA CYS A 425 -18.63 0.66 -4.21
C CYS A 425 -18.01 1.22 -5.49
N ARG A 426 -18.10 0.46 -6.58
CA ARG A 426 -17.37 0.69 -7.84
C ARG A 426 -17.75 1.93 -8.66
N ARG A 427 -18.68 2.78 -8.22
CA ARG A 427 -19.07 3.97 -8.96
C ARG A 427 -18.26 5.17 -8.47
N ASN A 428 -17.59 5.86 -9.40
CA ASN A 428 -16.80 7.06 -9.12
C ASN A 428 -15.74 6.84 -8.02
N ARG A 429 -14.95 5.76 -8.15
CA ARG A 429 -13.86 5.46 -7.23
C ARG A 429 -12.80 6.56 -7.27
N TRP A 430 -12.21 6.83 -6.11
CA TRP A 430 -11.14 7.78 -5.92
C TRP A 430 -10.33 7.43 -4.68
N ILE A 431 -9.16 8.02 -4.45
CA ILE A 431 -8.38 7.74 -3.23
C ILE A 431 -8.65 8.78 -2.12
N SER A 432 -8.79 8.34 -0.88
CA SER A 432 -8.83 9.23 0.28
C SER A 432 -7.46 9.82 0.63
N ASP A 433 -7.46 10.93 1.37
CA ASP A 433 -6.26 11.51 1.97
C ASP A 433 -5.54 10.49 2.89
N TYR A 434 -6.33 9.72 3.64
CA TYR A 434 -5.89 8.65 4.51
C TYR A 434 -5.20 7.50 3.75
N GLY A 435 -5.86 6.99 2.71
CA GLY A 435 -5.31 5.91 1.88
C GLY A 435 -4.06 6.35 1.14
N PHE A 436 -4.12 7.50 0.46
CA PHE A 436 -2.99 8.02 -0.32
C PHE A 436 -1.74 8.24 0.55
N THR A 437 -1.91 8.92 1.69
CA THR A 437 -0.78 9.20 2.60
C THR A 437 -0.21 7.91 3.20
N SER A 438 -1.05 6.92 3.50
CA SER A 438 -0.59 5.62 4.03
C SER A 438 0.21 4.83 2.99
N ALA A 439 -0.26 4.77 1.74
CA ALA A 439 0.48 4.14 0.64
C ALA A 439 1.79 4.88 0.37
N LEU A 440 1.79 6.21 0.44
CA LEU A 440 2.96 7.04 0.17
C LEU A 440 4.08 6.73 1.18
N ARG A 441 3.75 6.70 2.47
CA ARG A 441 4.71 6.35 3.54
C ARG A 441 5.20 4.91 3.42
N PHE A 442 4.30 3.97 3.11
CA PHE A 442 4.67 2.57 2.89
C PHE A 442 5.74 2.45 1.81
N ARG A 443 5.48 3.03 0.63
CA ARG A 443 6.36 2.92 -0.52
C ARG A 443 7.69 3.64 -0.27
N GLY A 444 7.67 4.80 0.40
CA GLY A 444 8.87 5.51 0.82
C GLY A 444 9.80 4.65 1.69
N ALA A 445 9.24 3.93 2.67
CA ALA A 445 10.02 3.03 3.54
C ALA A 445 10.43 1.71 2.85
N ASP A 446 9.61 1.16 1.96
CA ASP A 446 9.89 -0.11 1.28
C ASP A 446 11.11 -0.02 0.34
N ALA A 447 11.38 1.17 -0.24
CA ALA A 447 12.51 1.42 -1.13
C ALA A 447 13.86 1.08 -0.50
N ASP A 448 14.04 1.37 0.79
CA ASP A 448 15.28 1.09 1.53
C ASP A 448 15.51 -0.41 1.76
N SER A 449 14.46 -1.23 1.65
CA SER A 449 14.52 -2.69 1.90
C SER A 449 14.97 -3.51 0.69
N VAL A 450 14.88 -2.97 -0.52
CA VAL A 450 15.13 -3.69 -1.78
C VAL A 450 16.62 -3.75 -2.15
N ALA A 451 17.48 -3.03 -1.43
CA ALA A 451 18.92 -2.91 -1.68
C ALA A 451 19.77 -4.14 -1.26
N LEU A 452 19.29 -5.38 -1.47
CA LEU A 452 20.13 -6.56 -1.35
C LEU A 452 20.75 -6.92 -2.71
N PRO A 453 22.09 -6.99 -2.83
CA PRO A 453 22.74 -7.31 -4.09
C PRO A 453 22.33 -8.70 -4.55
N HIS A 454 22.03 -8.85 -5.85
CA HIS A 454 21.92 -10.13 -6.54
C HIS A 454 23.15 -10.98 -6.23
N ARG A 455 23.02 -11.87 -5.23
CA ARG A 455 23.93 -13.00 -5.08
C ARG A 455 23.56 -13.95 -6.23
N GLY A 456 24.55 -14.30 -7.05
CA GLY A 456 24.35 -15.12 -8.25
C GLY A 456 23.53 -16.38 -7.94
N SER A 457 22.83 -16.89 -8.96
CA SER A 457 21.96 -18.06 -8.83
C SER A 457 22.68 -19.22 -8.14
N SER A 458 22.19 -19.61 -6.97
CA SER A 458 22.60 -20.83 -6.29
C SER A 458 21.50 -21.87 -6.45
N GLN A 459 21.90 -23.14 -6.59
CA GLN A 459 20.97 -24.24 -6.46
C GLN A 459 20.28 -24.12 -5.10
N SER A 460 18.95 -24.13 -5.11
CA SER A 460 18.12 -23.80 -3.97
C SER A 460 16.87 -24.68 -3.94
N LEU A 461 16.23 -24.77 -2.78
CA LEU A 461 15.01 -25.51 -2.56
C LEU A 461 13.82 -24.54 -2.49
N LEU A 462 12.92 -24.61 -3.46
CA LEU A 462 11.62 -23.94 -3.43
C LEU A 462 10.68 -24.68 -2.48
N LEU A 463 10.21 -23.96 -1.46
CA LEU A 463 9.26 -24.43 -0.45
C LEU A 463 8.06 -23.49 -0.45
N TRP A 464 6.88 -24.04 -0.66
CA TRP A 464 5.68 -23.24 -0.83
C TRP A 464 4.45 -24.05 -0.46
N GLY A 465 3.37 -23.34 -0.17
CA GLY A 465 2.17 -23.89 0.44
C GLY A 465 1.39 -22.77 1.10
N GLY A 466 0.60 -23.09 2.10
CA GLY A 466 -0.24 -22.09 2.73
C GLY A 466 -1.25 -22.67 3.70
N ILE A 467 -2.37 -21.96 3.83
CA ILE A 467 -3.56 -22.40 4.53
C ILE A 467 -4.76 -22.30 3.60
N ASP A 468 -5.69 -23.24 3.72
CA ASP A 468 -6.98 -23.16 3.04
C ASP A 468 -7.96 -22.22 3.78
N ALA A 469 -9.17 -22.08 3.24
CA ALA A 469 -10.25 -21.27 3.82
C ALA A 469 -10.66 -21.69 5.25
N ASN A 470 -10.32 -22.92 5.69
CA ASN A 470 -10.57 -23.41 7.05
C ASN A 470 -9.35 -23.23 7.97
N GLY A 471 -8.27 -22.61 7.47
CA GLY A 471 -7.02 -22.44 8.19
C GLY A 471 -6.16 -23.70 8.26
N LEU A 472 -6.50 -24.76 7.51
CA LEU A 472 -5.74 -26.00 7.50
C LEU A 472 -4.47 -25.83 6.67
N PRO A 473 -3.26 -26.12 7.23
CA PRO A 473 -2.02 -26.03 6.48
C PRO A 473 -1.97 -27.01 5.31
N PHE A 474 -1.43 -26.57 4.17
CA PHE A 474 -1.09 -27.42 3.04
C PHE A 474 0.32 -27.10 2.52
N LEU A 475 0.95 -28.09 1.89
CA LEU A 475 2.25 -27.95 1.21
C LEU A 475 2.10 -28.36 -0.24
N GLU A 476 2.72 -27.58 -1.13
CA GLU A 476 2.89 -27.95 -2.53
C GLU A 476 4.17 -28.80 -2.70
N PRO A 477 4.30 -29.55 -3.81
CA PRO A 477 5.55 -30.23 -4.14
C PRO A 477 6.72 -29.25 -4.14
N ALA A 478 7.81 -29.65 -3.49
CA ALA A 478 9.05 -28.89 -3.44
C ALA A 478 9.90 -29.14 -4.69
N PHE A 479 10.68 -28.14 -5.10
CA PHE A 479 11.49 -28.19 -6.31
C PHE A 479 12.91 -27.71 -6.03
N VAL A 480 13.90 -28.35 -6.66
CA VAL A 480 15.24 -27.78 -6.79
C VAL A 480 15.20 -26.77 -7.93
N VAL A 481 15.62 -25.55 -7.65
CA VAL A 481 15.61 -24.43 -8.59
C VAL A 481 16.89 -23.62 -8.49
N ASP A 482 17.32 -23.03 -9.60
CA ASP A 482 18.33 -21.98 -9.60
C ASP A 482 17.65 -20.63 -9.41
N ALA A 483 17.66 -20.14 -8.18
CA ALA A 483 17.04 -18.88 -7.76
C ALA A 483 17.79 -18.29 -6.55
N PRO A 484 17.82 -16.96 -6.38
CA PRO A 484 18.41 -16.35 -5.20
C PRO A 484 17.57 -16.67 -3.94
N PRO A 485 18.17 -16.64 -2.74
CA PRO A 485 17.44 -16.92 -1.52
C PRO A 485 16.30 -15.92 -1.26
N ALA A 486 15.12 -16.44 -0.95
CA ALA A 486 13.93 -15.69 -0.57
C ALA A 486 13.41 -16.27 0.74
N LEU A 487 13.80 -15.65 1.86
CA LEU A 487 13.47 -16.12 3.21
C LEU A 487 12.30 -15.32 3.79
N PRO A 488 11.61 -15.84 4.81
CA PRO A 488 10.56 -15.10 5.50
C PRO A 488 11.07 -13.75 6.03
N ASN A 489 10.25 -12.71 5.88
CA ASN A 489 10.55 -11.35 6.33
C ASN A 489 10.02 -11.04 7.74
N ALA A 490 9.13 -11.88 8.28
CA ALA A 490 8.57 -11.72 9.62
C ALA A 490 8.49 -13.08 10.32
N ALA A 491 8.90 -13.12 11.60
CA ALA A 491 8.68 -14.29 12.45
C ALA A 491 7.19 -14.43 12.79
N GLY A 492 6.74 -15.65 13.07
CA GLY A 492 5.36 -15.92 13.45
C GLY A 492 5.14 -17.36 13.90
N GLU A 493 3.87 -17.71 14.09
CA GLU A 493 3.45 -18.98 14.70
C GLU A 493 3.55 -20.19 13.76
N TYR A 494 3.73 -19.96 12.46
CA TYR A 494 3.95 -21.05 11.51
C TYR A 494 5.42 -21.44 11.51
N ARG A 495 5.67 -22.74 11.44
CA ARG A 495 7.02 -23.32 11.41
C ARG A 495 7.13 -24.31 10.28
N LEU A 496 8.17 -24.17 9.47
CA LEU A 496 8.52 -25.07 8.38
C LEU A 496 9.85 -25.76 8.69
N VAL A 497 9.83 -27.09 8.76
CA VAL A 497 10.95 -27.91 9.24
C VAL A 497 11.25 -29.00 8.23
N GLY A 498 12.51 -29.09 7.79
CA GLY A 498 13.03 -30.20 6.99
C GLY A 498 13.76 -31.19 7.88
N THR A 499 13.49 -32.49 7.75
CA THR A 499 14.12 -33.52 8.59
C THR A 499 14.69 -34.69 7.80
N THR A 500 15.66 -35.38 8.43
CA THR A 500 16.19 -36.66 7.97
C THR A 500 15.31 -37.84 8.38
N SER A 501 15.56 -39.02 7.82
CA SER A 501 14.77 -40.24 8.11
C SER A 501 14.83 -40.69 9.58
N ASP A 502 15.86 -40.30 10.32
CA ASP A 502 16.02 -40.52 11.76
C ASP A 502 15.49 -39.35 12.62
N GLY A 503 14.88 -38.33 11.98
CA GLY A 503 14.21 -37.22 12.64
C GLY A 503 15.10 -36.03 13.01
N ALA A 504 16.35 -36.00 12.56
CA ALA A 504 17.24 -34.85 12.78
C ALA A 504 16.82 -33.67 11.89
N GLU A 505 16.84 -32.46 12.46
CA GLU A 505 16.46 -31.24 11.76
C GLU A 505 17.58 -30.76 10.82
N LEU A 506 17.25 -30.55 9.54
CA LEU A 506 18.14 -29.99 8.53
C LEU A 506 17.98 -28.47 8.40
N PHE A 507 16.74 -27.99 8.54
CA PHE A 507 16.42 -26.57 8.60
C PHE A 507 15.11 -26.36 9.37
N SER A 508 14.95 -25.16 9.92
CA SER A 508 13.72 -24.69 10.54
C SER A 508 13.55 -23.20 10.30
N LEU A 509 12.38 -22.82 9.79
CA LEU A 509 11.99 -21.43 9.59
C LEU A 509 10.69 -21.18 10.35
N SER A 510 10.63 -20.07 11.09
CA SER A 510 9.38 -19.60 11.72
C SER A 510 8.93 -18.33 11.01
N PHE A 511 7.64 -18.23 10.70
CA PHE A 511 7.09 -17.13 9.93
C PHE A 511 5.62 -16.83 10.22
N GLY A 512 5.21 -15.59 9.96
CA GLY A 512 3.80 -15.23 9.89
C GLY A 512 3.25 -15.56 8.51
N MET A 513 2.06 -16.16 8.44
CA MET A 513 1.40 -16.36 7.14
C MET A 513 1.06 -15.00 6.53
N PRO A 514 1.40 -14.74 5.25
CA PRO A 514 0.98 -13.51 4.57
C PRO A 514 -0.53 -13.31 4.64
N VAL A 515 -1.00 -12.06 4.58
CA VAL A 515 -2.43 -11.75 4.63
C VAL A 515 -2.94 -11.53 3.21
N VAL A 516 -4.11 -12.10 2.89
CA VAL A 516 -4.86 -11.85 1.65
C VAL A 516 -6.23 -11.28 2.04
N LEU A 517 -6.48 -10.01 1.72
CA LEU A 517 -7.64 -9.28 2.26
C LEU A 517 -8.95 -9.59 1.49
N ASP A 518 -8.86 -9.77 0.17
CA ASP A 518 -9.97 -10.20 -0.71
C ASP A 518 -10.20 -11.71 -0.73
N GLY A 519 -9.42 -12.46 0.04
CA GLY A 519 -9.44 -13.91 0.05
C GLY A 519 -10.64 -14.50 0.79
N ASP A 520 -10.79 -15.81 0.68
CA ASP A 520 -11.78 -16.61 1.41
C ASP A 520 -11.27 -17.10 2.77
N GLY A 521 -10.20 -16.49 3.29
CA GLY A 521 -9.43 -16.97 4.44
C GLY A 521 -8.20 -17.80 4.05
N SER A 522 -8.10 -18.24 2.79
CA SER A 522 -6.90 -18.88 2.27
C SER A 522 -5.74 -17.89 2.16
N SER A 523 -4.52 -18.39 2.33
CA SER A 523 -3.29 -17.64 2.09
C SER A 523 -2.16 -18.59 1.71
N GLY A 524 -1.04 -18.05 1.27
CA GLY A 524 0.11 -18.82 0.84
C GLY A 524 1.44 -18.11 1.05
N PHE A 525 2.50 -18.90 0.95
CA PHE A 525 3.89 -18.44 1.00
C PHE A 525 4.70 -19.16 -0.07
N ALA A 526 5.82 -18.56 -0.46
CA ALA A 526 6.85 -19.22 -1.25
C ALA A 526 8.22 -18.72 -0.77
N PHE A 527 9.11 -19.66 -0.44
CA PHE A 527 10.47 -19.41 0.02
C PHE A 527 11.46 -20.17 -0.84
N VAL A 528 12.65 -19.60 -1.00
CA VAL A 528 13.78 -20.23 -1.67
C VAL A 528 14.92 -20.32 -0.67
N LEU A 529 15.25 -21.54 -0.27
CA LEU A 529 16.34 -21.80 0.68
C LEU A 529 17.60 -22.21 -0.08
N PRO A 530 18.78 -21.64 0.22
CA PRO A 530 20.03 -22.09 -0.39
C PRO A 530 20.24 -23.59 -0.11
N ALA A 531 20.42 -24.38 -1.17
CA ALA A 531 20.61 -25.82 -1.02
C ALA A 531 21.90 -26.11 -0.27
N GLN A 532 21.86 -27.12 0.61
CA GLN A 532 23.05 -27.69 1.22
C GLN A 532 23.29 -29.09 0.67
N SER A 533 24.54 -29.46 0.42
CA SER A 533 24.90 -30.78 -0.12
C SER A 533 24.42 -31.95 0.76
N SER A 534 24.23 -31.71 2.05
CA SER A 534 23.66 -32.69 2.98
C SER A 534 22.19 -33.01 2.70
N TRP A 535 21.46 -32.13 2.02
CA TRP A 535 20.02 -32.30 1.77
C TRP A 535 19.73 -33.30 0.65
N GLU A 536 20.59 -33.41 -0.38
CA GLU A 536 20.42 -34.35 -1.52
C GLU A 536 20.18 -35.79 -1.06
N VAL A 537 20.85 -36.21 0.01
CA VAL A 537 20.77 -37.57 0.57
C VAL A 537 20.08 -37.60 1.93
N GLY A 538 19.88 -36.44 2.55
CA GLY A 538 19.42 -36.33 3.92
C GLY A 538 17.95 -35.94 4.05
N LEU A 539 17.40 -35.12 3.16
CA LEU A 539 16.04 -34.61 3.30
C LEU A 539 15.02 -35.73 3.06
N ALA A 540 14.32 -36.14 4.12
CA ALA A 540 13.32 -37.20 4.10
C ALA A 540 11.90 -36.67 4.20
N SER A 541 11.69 -35.55 4.90
CA SER A 541 10.38 -34.92 5.01
C SER A 541 10.45 -33.41 5.24
N ILE A 542 9.37 -32.72 4.87
CA ILE A 542 9.15 -31.30 5.16
C ILE A 542 7.80 -31.17 5.89
N THR A 543 7.80 -30.59 7.08
CA THR A 543 6.59 -30.37 7.87
C THR A 543 6.30 -28.88 8.01
N LEU A 544 5.08 -28.48 7.69
CA LEU A 544 4.52 -27.17 8.03
C LEU A 544 3.57 -27.35 9.21
N SER A 545 3.79 -26.61 10.29
CA SER A 545 2.94 -26.61 11.49
C SER A 545 2.51 -25.19 11.86
N GLY A 546 1.31 -25.03 12.42
CA GLY A 546 0.78 -23.75 12.91
C GLY A 546 -0.54 -23.91 13.67
N PRO A 547 -1.29 -22.82 13.94
CA PRO A 547 -2.52 -22.86 14.74
C PRO A 547 -3.60 -23.84 14.24
N GLY A 548 -3.69 -24.06 12.92
CA GLY A 548 -4.63 -24.99 12.29
C GLY A 548 -4.20 -26.46 12.26
N GLY A 549 -3.03 -26.80 12.80
CA GLY A 549 -2.48 -28.15 12.80
C GLY A 549 -1.15 -28.25 12.05
N SER A 550 -0.88 -29.41 11.46
CA SER A 550 0.35 -29.65 10.71
C SER A 550 0.14 -30.55 9.50
N VAL A 551 0.92 -30.32 8.45
CA VAL A 551 0.98 -31.14 7.25
C VAL A 551 2.44 -31.52 6.99
N THR A 552 2.67 -32.75 6.54
CA THR A 552 4.00 -33.27 6.22
C THR A 552 4.05 -33.74 4.78
N LEU A 553 5.13 -33.40 4.10
CA LEU A 553 5.50 -33.87 2.78
C LEU A 553 6.70 -34.84 2.91
N ASP A 554 6.43 -36.14 2.92
CA ASP A 554 7.41 -37.22 3.15
C ASP A 554 7.36 -38.33 2.07
N GLY A 555 6.61 -38.12 1.00
CA GLY A 555 6.41 -39.09 -0.07
C GLY A 555 5.63 -38.51 -1.26
N ASP A 556 4.99 -39.40 -2.03
CA ASP A 556 4.18 -39.02 -3.19
C ASP A 556 2.86 -38.36 -2.75
N THR A 557 2.66 -37.10 -3.14
CA THR A 557 1.37 -36.42 -3.11
C THR A 557 0.44 -36.96 -4.20
N SER A 558 -0.86 -36.87 -3.95
CA SER A 558 -1.92 -37.14 -4.93
C SER A 558 -2.07 -36.02 -5.97
N ALA A 559 -1.39 -34.88 -5.79
CA ALA A 559 -1.44 -33.73 -6.68
C ALA A 559 -0.03 -33.33 -7.16
N PRO A 560 0.66 -34.20 -7.94
CA PRO A 560 2.00 -33.90 -8.45
C PRO A 560 1.98 -32.67 -9.36
N MET A 561 3.13 -32.02 -9.49
CA MET A 561 3.24 -30.79 -10.28
C MET A 561 4.45 -30.84 -11.21
N THR A 562 4.22 -30.31 -12.42
CA THR A 562 5.26 -30.00 -13.39
C THR A 562 5.41 -28.49 -13.53
N ILE A 563 6.65 -28.02 -13.40
CA ILE A 563 7.05 -26.64 -13.73
C ILE A 563 7.85 -26.67 -15.03
N LEU A 564 7.45 -25.85 -15.99
CA LEU A 564 8.18 -25.63 -17.24
C LEU A 564 8.99 -24.35 -17.10
N ARG A 565 10.27 -24.35 -17.47
CA ARG A 565 11.12 -23.15 -17.46
C ARG A 565 11.85 -22.96 -18.77
N ASP A 566 12.12 -21.71 -19.12
CA ASP A 566 13.09 -21.39 -20.16
C ASP A 566 14.51 -21.69 -19.62
N PRO A 567 15.31 -22.54 -20.29
CA PRO A 567 16.63 -22.96 -19.83
C PRO A 567 17.69 -21.85 -19.89
N ARG A 568 17.44 -20.76 -20.63
CA ARG A 568 18.38 -19.64 -20.79
C ARG A 568 18.07 -18.54 -19.79
N THR A 569 16.79 -18.19 -19.64
CA THR A 569 16.37 -17.06 -18.78
C THR A 569 15.97 -17.52 -17.38
N GLY A 570 15.65 -18.79 -17.19
CA GLY A 570 15.09 -19.31 -15.95
C GLY A 570 13.63 -18.91 -15.72
N ARG A 571 12.99 -18.21 -16.65
CA ARG A 571 11.58 -17.79 -16.52
C ARG A 571 10.64 -18.97 -16.53
N VAL A 572 9.58 -18.90 -15.73
CA VAL A 572 8.56 -19.94 -15.65
C VAL A 572 7.64 -19.85 -16.85
N ARG A 573 7.34 -20.96 -17.52
CA ARG A 573 6.47 -21.06 -18.70
C ARG A 573 5.20 -21.85 -18.43
N GLY A 574 5.15 -22.57 -17.32
CA GLY A 574 3.93 -23.25 -16.90
C GLY A 574 4.06 -23.91 -15.53
N MET A 575 2.92 -24.04 -14.86
CA MET A 575 2.74 -24.69 -13.58
C MET A 575 1.48 -25.57 -13.65
N ILE A 576 1.68 -26.85 -13.92
CA ILE A 576 0.61 -27.76 -14.35
C ILE A 576 0.54 -28.96 -13.39
N ARG A 577 -0.65 -29.20 -12.83
CA ARG A 577 -0.93 -30.37 -11.99
C ARG A 577 -1.20 -31.62 -12.82
N ASP A 578 -0.92 -32.77 -12.24
CA ASP A 578 -1.27 -34.10 -12.74
C ASP A 578 -0.67 -34.46 -14.11
N VAL A 579 0.39 -33.74 -14.51
CA VAL A 579 1.14 -33.99 -15.74
C VAL A 579 2.48 -34.65 -15.42
N PRO A 580 2.82 -35.80 -16.04
CA PRO A 580 4.07 -36.52 -15.82
C PRO A 580 5.30 -35.78 -16.41
N PRO A 581 6.55 -36.19 -16.06
CA PRO A 581 7.78 -35.52 -16.51
C PRO A 581 7.99 -35.45 -18.03
N THR A 582 7.22 -36.20 -18.82
CA THR A 582 7.22 -36.14 -20.29
C THR A 582 6.44 -34.95 -20.86
N ALA A 583 5.98 -34.04 -19.98
CA ALA A 583 5.12 -32.88 -20.23
C ALA A 583 5.46 -32.03 -21.45
N ARG A 584 6.72 -32.01 -21.90
CA ARG A 584 7.12 -31.28 -23.11
C ARG A 584 6.26 -31.69 -24.32
N GLY A 585 6.02 -32.98 -24.52
CA GLY A 585 5.22 -33.45 -25.66
C GLY A 585 3.73 -33.10 -25.54
N GLU A 586 3.18 -33.02 -24.33
CA GLU A 586 1.78 -32.64 -24.09
C GLU A 586 1.58 -31.12 -24.13
N ALA A 587 2.54 -30.34 -23.64
CA ALA A 587 2.56 -28.89 -23.78
C ALA A 587 2.75 -28.46 -25.24
N ASP A 588 3.59 -29.17 -26.01
CA ASP A 588 3.72 -29.00 -27.45
C ASP A 588 2.42 -29.41 -28.18
N ALA A 589 1.81 -30.55 -27.81
CA ALA A 589 0.57 -31.06 -28.44
C ALA A 589 -0.66 -30.19 -28.14
N ALA A 590 -0.68 -29.54 -26.99
CA ALA A 590 -1.69 -28.55 -26.63
C ALA A 590 -1.39 -27.16 -27.23
N GLY A 591 -0.24 -26.94 -27.88
CA GLY A 591 0.10 -25.63 -28.46
C GLY A 591 0.51 -24.57 -27.42
N TRP A 592 0.83 -24.99 -26.20
CA TRP A 592 1.22 -24.13 -25.07
C TRP A 592 2.64 -23.57 -25.19
N ILE A 593 3.50 -24.27 -25.93
CA ILE A 593 4.88 -23.85 -26.22
C ILE A 593 4.94 -23.61 -27.72
N SER A 594 5.27 -22.39 -28.14
CA SER A 594 5.50 -22.12 -29.57
C SER A 594 6.65 -22.99 -30.07
N SER A 595 6.47 -23.54 -31.26
CA SER A 595 7.36 -24.53 -31.88
C SER A 595 8.76 -23.94 -32.18
N GLY A 596 9.64 -23.94 -31.18
CA GLY A 596 11.02 -23.51 -31.36
C GLY A 596 11.90 -23.43 -30.10
N GLY A 597 11.32 -23.32 -28.90
CA GLY A 597 12.07 -23.24 -27.64
C GLY A 597 12.28 -24.60 -26.97
N SER A 598 13.50 -24.93 -26.55
CA SER A 598 13.70 -26.00 -25.57
C SER A 598 13.25 -25.51 -24.19
N VAL A 599 12.37 -26.24 -23.50
CA VAL A 599 12.04 -25.98 -22.08
C VAL A 599 12.74 -26.99 -21.17
N THR A 600 13.10 -26.55 -19.96
CA THR A 600 13.45 -27.43 -18.85
C THR A 600 12.16 -27.88 -18.17
N VAL A 601 12.03 -29.19 -17.93
CA VAL A 601 10.87 -29.77 -17.24
C VAL A 601 11.29 -30.18 -15.83
N LEU A 602 10.73 -29.52 -14.83
CA LEU A 602 10.88 -29.88 -13.42
C LEU A 602 9.62 -30.62 -12.99
N PHE A 603 9.77 -31.85 -12.52
CA PHE A 603 8.66 -32.65 -12.01
C PHE A 603 8.90 -32.98 -10.54
N SER A 604 7.87 -32.85 -9.72
CA SER A 604 7.90 -33.24 -8.32
C SER A 604 6.57 -33.85 -7.89
N ARG A 605 6.66 -34.92 -7.11
CA ARG A 605 5.53 -35.53 -6.40
C ARG A 605 5.61 -35.28 -4.90
N GLY A 606 6.50 -34.44 -4.42
CA GLY A 606 6.67 -34.18 -3.00
C GLY A 606 8.01 -33.55 -2.73
N ILE A 607 8.92 -34.28 -2.09
CA ILE A 607 10.32 -33.84 -1.96
C ILE A 607 11.11 -34.13 -3.25
N PRO A 608 12.14 -33.33 -3.59
CA PRO A 608 12.95 -33.58 -4.76
C PRO A 608 13.76 -34.87 -4.64
N ASP A 609 13.75 -35.70 -5.69
CA ASP A 609 14.58 -36.89 -5.77
C ASP A 609 16.05 -36.56 -6.07
N VAL A 610 16.93 -37.55 -5.94
CA VAL A 610 18.38 -37.41 -6.20
C VAL A 610 18.67 -36.92 -7.62
N GLU A 611 17.82 -37.24 -8.60
CA GLU A 611 18.01 -36.75 -9.97
C GLU A 611 17.69 -35.24 -10.07
N ALA A 612 16.67 -34.77 -9.36
CA ALA A 612 16.30 -33.36 -9.29
C ALA A 612 17.41 -32.48 -8.67
N TRP A 613 18.19 -33.00 -7.72
CA TRP A 613 19.38 -32.30 -7.17
C TRP A 613 20.58 -32.30 -8.12
N ARG A 614 20.64 -33.22 -9.08
CA ARG A 614 21.76 -33.34 -10.03
C ARG A 614 21.54 -32.62 -11.36
N ARG A 615 20.28 -32.43 -11.74
CA ARG A 615 19.88 -31.55 -12.83
C ARG A 615 20.16 -30.11 -12.46
#